data_AF-A0A6J4X0M1-F1
#
_entry.id   AF-A0A6J4X0M1-F1
#
_cell.length_a   1.000
_cell.length_b   1.000
_cell.length_c   1.000
_cell.angle_alpha   90.00
_cell.angle_beta   90.00
_cell.angle_gamma   90.00
#
_symmetry.space_group_name_H-M   'P 1'
#
loop_
_entity.id
_entity.type
_entity.pdbx_description
1 polymer ?
#
loop_
_entity_poly.entity_id
_entity_poly.type
_entity_poly.pdbx_seq_one_letter_code
_entity_poly.pdbx_strand_id
1 'polypeptide(L)'
;MTPPSRNLLKLIREMVTTRCKQKHIKPGEYRFSRRDIREFSGWSDFQVKTHIRQLEALEYIYAVIGKKGKEYVYELLVTEEVCDEKPFLVGLTGIEQLKVKAAKTGITDE
;
A
#
# COMPACT_ATOMS: atom_id res chain seq x y z
N MET A 1 -12.82 -5.54 -0.73
CA MET A 1 -11.85 -5.64 -1.83
C MET A 1 -11.95 -7.03 -2.46
N THR A 2 -11.79 -7.17 -3.79
CA THR A 2 -11.85 -8.49 -4.44
C THR A 2 -10.59 -9.32 -4.12
N PRO A 3 -10.65 -10.67 -4.14
CA PRO A 3 -9.47 -11.50 -3.89
C PRO A 3 -8.25 -11.17 -4.79
N PRO A 4 -8.42 -10.91 -6.10
CA PRO A 4 -7.28 -10.51 -6.94
C PRO A 4 -6.70 -9.14 -6.56
N SER A 5 -7.53 -8.15 -6.22
CA SER A 5 -7.02 -6.84 -5.77
C SER A 5 -6.26 -6.95 -4.45
N ARG A 6 -6.69 -7.83 -3.54
CA ARG A 6 -5.92 -8.18 -2.33
C ARG A 6 -4.55 -8.76 -2.67
N ASN A 7 -4.50 -9.73 -3.57
CA ASN A 7 -3.23 -10.32 -4.01
C ASN A 7 -2.31 -9.29 -4.65
N LEU A 8 -2.86 -8.39 -5.48
CA LEU A 8 -2.09 -7.30 -6.07
C LEU A 8 -1.49 -6.38 -4.99
N LEU A 9 -2.27 -6.01 -3.97
CA LEU A 9 -1.78 -5.18 -2.86
C LEU A 9 -0.64 -5.88 -2.11
N LYS A 10 -0.76 -7.19 -1.84
CA LYS A 10 0.29 -7.98 -1.19
C LYS A 10 1.59 -7.95 -2.00
N LEU A 11 1.51 -8.16 -3.31
CA LEU A 11 2.66 -8.14 -4.22
C LEU A 11 3.29 -6.75 -4.31
N ILE A 12 2.49 -5.69 -4.36
CA ILE A 12 2.99 -4.30 -4.32
C ILE A 12 3.76 -4.05 -3.02
N ARG A 13 3.21 -4.49 -1.87
CA ARG A 13 3.87 -4.30 -0.56
C ARG A 13 5.19 -5.05 -0.47
N GLU A 14 5.23 -6.27 -0.98
CA GLU A 14 6.46 -7.07 -1.05
C GLU A 14 7.52 -6.39 -1.94
N MET A 15 7.10 -5.91 -3.11
CA MET A 15 7.95 -5.14 -4.02
C MET A 15 8.52 -3.90 -3.34
N VAL A 16 7.66 -3.05 -2.78
CA VAL A 16 8.07 -1.79 -2.11
C VAL A 16 9.03 -2.10 -0.97
N THR A 17 8.70 -3.07 -0.09
CA THR A 17 9.55 -3.42 1.05
C THR A 17 10.92 -3.92 0.61
N THR A 18 10.97 -4.78 -0.41
CA THR A 18 12.22 -5.32 -0.96
C THR A 18 13.09 -4.20 -1.54
N ARG A 19 12.49 -3.30 -2.33
CA ARG A 19 13.20 -2.20 -2.99
C ARG A 19 13.65 -1.12 -1.99
N CYS A 20 12.84 -0.85 -0.97
CA CYS A 20 13.20 0.07 0.11
C CYS A 20 14.38 -0.44 0.93
N LYS A 21 14.38 -1.73 1.28
CA LYS A 21 15.51 -2.38 1.96
C LYS A 21 16.79 -2.27 1.13
N GLN A 22 16.73 -2.54 -0.17
CA GLN A 22 17.89 -2.39 -1.06
C GLN A 22 18.39 -0.93 -1.13
N LYS A 23 17.47 0.04 -1.21
CA LYS A 23 17.80 1.46 -1.37
C LYS A 23 18.03 2.22 -0.06
N HIS A 24 17.78 1.58 1.08
CA HIS A 24 17.89 2.19 2.42
C HIS A 24 17.00 3.44 2.59
N ILE A 25 15.78 3.39 2.03
CA ILE A 25 14.78 4.47 2.10
C ILE A 25 13.49 4.01 2.78
N LYS A 26 12.62 4.94 3.16
CA LYS A 26 11.31 4.61 3.74
C LYS A 26 10.30 4.19 2.66
N PRO A 27 9.32 3.32 2.96
CA PRO A 27 8.28 2.91 2.02
C PRO A 27 7.50 4.07 1.35
N GLY A 28 7.20 5.14 2.09
CA GLY A 28 6.54 6.34 1.54
C GLY A 28 7.43 7.17 0.60
N GLU A 29 8.74 6.95 0.59
CA GLU A 29 9.65 7.64 -0.34
C GLU A 29 9.82 6.86 -1.66
N TYR A 30 9.34 5.62 -1.70
CA TYR A 30 9.48 4.76 -2.85
C TYR A 30 8.31 4.93 -3.83
N ARG A 31 8.66 5.35 -5.03
CA ARG A 31 7.74 5.50 -6.15
C ARG A 31 7.87 4.33 -7.11
N PHE A 32 6.75 3.83 -7.62
CA PHE A 32 6.70 2.72 -8.57
C PHE A 32 5.65 2.95 -9.66
N SER A 33 5.83 2.34 -10.82
CA SER A 33 4.87 2.38 -11.92
C SER A 33 4.16 1.04 -12.12
N ARG A 34 3.14 1.03 -13.00
CA ARG A 34 2.51 -0.25 -13.42
C ARG A 34 3.51 -1.20 -14.06
N ARG A 35 4.58 -0.67 -14.67
CA ARG A 35 5.64 -1.51 -15.25
C ARG A 35 6.38 -2.27 -14.15
N ASP A 36 6.78 -1.58 -13.10
CA ASP A 36 7.47 -2.20 -11.96
C ASP A 36 6.61 -3.31 -11.34
N ILE A 37 5.31 -3.06 -11.18
CA ILE A 37 4.36 -4.06 -10.68
C ILE A 37 4.36 -5.30 -11.57
N ARG A 38 4.25 -5.13 -12.89
CA ARG A 38 4.24 -6.28 -13.83
C ARG A 38 5.54 -7.05 -13.80
N GLU A 39 6.68 -6.36 -13.79
CA GLU A 39 8.01 -6.99 -13.75
C GLU A 39 8.23 -7.76 -12.45
N PHE A 40 7.72 -7.26 -11.32
CA PHE A 40 7.83 -7.94 -10.03
C PHE A 40 6.83 -9.10 -9.88
N SER A 41 5.57 -8.90 -10.28
CA SER A 41 4.48 -9.86 -10.04
C SER A 41 4.28 -10.90 -11.14
N GLY A 42 4.80 -10.66 -12.35
CA GLY A 42 4.48 -11.45 -13.53
C GLY A 42 3.06 -11.24 -14.08
N TRP A 43 2.29 -10.29 -13.53
CA TRP A 43 0.93 -10.03 -13.98
C TRP A 43 0.91 -9.32 -15.33
N SER A 44 -0.13 -9.59 -16.13
CA SER A 44 -0.40 -8.85 -17.36
C SER A 44 -0.80 -7.40 -17.09
N ASP A 45 -0.64 -6.52 -18.10
CA ASP A 45 -1.11 -5.13 -18.03
C ASP A 45 -2.61 -5.02 -17.75
N PHE A 46 -3.40 -5.94 -18.30
CA PHE A 46 -4.84 -5.98 -18.05
C PHE A 46 -5.16 -6.26 -16.57
N GLN A 47 -4.51 -7.27 -15.98
CA GLN A 47 -4.72 -7.61 -14.56
C GLN A 47 -4.30 -6.45 -13.66
N VAL A 48 -3.12 -5.87 -13.87
CA VAL A 48 -2.65 -4.72 -13.08
C VAL A 48 -3.61 -3.54 -13.21
N LYS A 49 -4.00 -3.14 -14.44
CA LYS A 49 -4.93 -2.02 -14.65
C LYS A 49 -6.30 -2.22 -14.02
N THR A 50 -6.81 -3.45 -14.03
CA THR A 50 -8.13 -3.77 -13.48
C THR A 50 -8.15 -3.58 -11.97
N HIS A 51 -7.12 -4.08 -11.30
CA HIS A 51 -7.09 -4.14 -9.84
C HIS A 51 -6.48 -2.90 -9.18
N ILE A 52 -5.55 -2.22 -9.84
CA ILE A 52 -4.92 -1.01 -9.30
C ILE A 52 -5.93 0.12 -9.04
N ARG A 53 -6.99 0.21 -9.86
CA ARG A 53 -8.06 1.21 -9.67
C ARG A 53 -8.82 1.01 -8.36
N GLN A 54 -9.03 -0.24 -7.96
CA GLN A 54 -9.69 -0.53 -6.67
C GLN A 54 -8.77 -0.16 -5.50
N LEU A 55 -7.46 -0.36 -5.65
CA LEU A 55 -6.49 0.03 -4.61
C LEU A 55 -6.40 1.54 -4.46
N GLU A 56 -6.41 2.27 -5.57
CA GLU A 56 -6.44 3.73 -5.60
C GLU A 56 -7.75 4.28 -4.99
N ALA A 57 -8.91 3.72 -5.38
CA ALA A 57 -10.22 4.14 -4.85
C ALA A 57 -10.39 3.87 -3.34
N LEU A 58 -9.62 2.94 -2.78
CA LEU A 58 -9.60 2.63 -1.34
C LEU A 58 -8.38 3.25 -0.63
N GLU A 59 -7.67 4.15 -1.31
CA GLU A 59 -6.54 4.92 -0.77
C GLU A 59 -5.37 4.05 -0.26
N TYR A 60 -5.25 2.80 -0.74
CA TYR A 60 -4.10 1.95 -0.42
C TYR A 60 -2.82 2.42 -1.13
N ILE A 61 -2.99 3.06 -2.28
CA ILE A 61 -1.93 3.66 -3.10
C ILE A 61 -2.38 5.05 -3.54
N TYR A 62 -1.41 5.92 -3.79
CA TYR A 62 -1.66 7.27 -4.28
C TYR A 62 -0.95 7.51 -5.61
N ALA A 63 -1.65 8.07 -6.60
CA ALA A 63 -1.05 8.44 -7.88
C ALA A 63 -0.36 9.82 -7.74
N VAL A 64 0.98 9.81 -7.62
CA VAL A 64 1.80 11.02 -7.49
C VAL A 64 1.83 11.80 -8.81
N ILE A 65 1.94 11.09 -9.93
CA ILE A 65 1.95 11.65 -11.28
C ILE A 65 1.16 10.71 -12.19
N GLY A 66 0.28 11.27 -13.02
CA GLY A 66 -0.45 10.48 -14.01
C GLY A 66 -1.41 11.34 -14.82
N LYS A 67 -1.07 11.60 -16.08
CA LYS A 67 -1.99 12.20 -17.05
C LYS A 67 -1.92 11.37 -18.33
N LYS A 68 -2.98 11.37 -19.14
CA LYS A 68 -2.97 10.75 -20.48
C LYS A 68 -1.73 11.23 -21.25
N GLY A 69 -0.87 10.28 -21.65
CA GLY A 69 0.42 10.56 -22.32
C GLY A 69 1.66 10.61 -21.41
N LYS A 70 1.51 10.57 -20.08
CA LYS A 70 2.60 10.44 -19.11
C LYS A 70 2.51 9.10 -18.37
N GLU A 71 3.64 8.62 -17.87
CA GLU A 71 3.68 7.42 -17.03
C GLU A 71 2.94 7.67 -15.71
N TYR A 72 2.16 6.68 -15.27
CA TYR A 72 1.51 6.69 -13.97
C TYR A 72 2.50 6.20 -12.91
N VAL A 73 2.76 7.05 -11.93
CA VAL A 73 3.66 6.80 -10.81
C VAL A 73 2.85 6.81 -9.53
N TYR A 74 3.04 5.77 -8.73
CA TYR A 74 2.30 5.48 -7.51
C TYR A 74 3.22 5.47 -6.30
N GLU A 75 2.63 5.75 -5.15
CA GLU A 75 3.21 5.62 -3.82
C GLU A 75 2.33 4.68 -2.98
N LEU A 76 2.94 3.89 -2.09
CA LEU A 76 2.22 2.99 -1.18
C LEU A 76 1.89 3.73 0.11
N LEU A 77 0.61 3.88 0.42
CA LEU A 77 0.16 4.54 1.64
C LEU A 77 0.03 3.56 2.83
N VAL A 78 -0.20 2.28 2.56
CA VAL A 78 -0.41 1.26 3.60
C VAL A 78 0.77 0.30 3.67
N THR A 79 1.57 0.44 4.73
CA THR A 79 2.71 -0.45 5.00
C THR A 79 2.35 -1.65 5.88
N GLU A 80 1.29 -1.54 6.69
CA GLU A 80 0.91 -2.57 7.67
C GLU A 80 0.18 -3.76 7.04
N GLU A 81 0.32 -4.95 7.66
CA GLU A 81 -0.38 -6.15 7.23
C GLU A 81 -1.89 -6.00 7.37
N VAL A 82 -2.56 -5.83 6.24
CA VAL A 82 -4.00 -5.99 6.15
C VAL A 82 -4.30 -7.47 6.37
N CYS A 83 -4.68 -7.82 7.60
CA CYS A 83 -5.13 -9.16 7.95
C CYS A 83 -6.45 -9.45 7.20
N ASP A 84 -6.55 -10.61 6.57
CA ASP A 84 -7.68 -10.98 5.69
C ASP A 84 -9.06 -10.93 6.36
N GLU A 85 -9.09 -10.99 7.69
CA GLU A 85 -10.32 -11.08 8.48
C GLU A 85 -10.88 -9.74 8.96
N LYS A 86 -10.14 -8.62 8.81
CA LYS A 86 -10.59 -7.31 9.33
C LYS A 86 -10.43 -6.18 8.32
N PRO A 87 -11.49 -5.40 8.03
CA PRO A 87 -11.35 -4.19 7.23
C PRO A 87 -10.41 -3.21 7.94
N PHE A 88 -9.38 -2.75 7.22
CA PHE A 88 -8.43 -1.74 7.65
C PHE A 88 -8.67 -0.45 6.85
N LEU A 89 -8.64 0.70 7.54
CA LEU A 89 -8.75 2.02 6.93
C LEU A 89 -7.43 2.76 7.08
N VAL A 90 -6.99 3.38 5.99
CA VAL A 90 -5.75 4.15 5.93
C VAL A 90 -5.86 5.35 6.88
N GLY A 91 -4.83 5.59 7.69
CA GLY A 91 -4.79 6.68 8.66
C GLY A 91 -5.40 6.37 10.03
N LEU A 92 -6.11 5.24 10.20
CA LEU A 92 -6.53 4.79 11.52
C LEU A 92 -5.42 3.96 12.18
N THR A 93 -4.97 4.40 13.35
CA THR A 93 -4.09 3.60 14.20
C THR A 93 -4.92 2.48 14.84
N GLY A 94 -4.48 1.23 14.72
CA GLY A 94 -5.20 0.10 15.32
C GLY A 94 -5.28 0.22 16.84
N ILE A 95 -6.35 -0.32 17.46
CA ILE A 95 -6.65 -0.16 18.90
C ILE A 95 -5.44 -0.57 19.77
N GLU A 96 -4.78 -1.67 19.45
CA GLU A 96 -3.61 -2.12 20.22
C GLU A 96 -2.43 -1.14 20.11
N GLN A 97 -2.15 -0.62 18.91
CA GLN A 97 -1.14 0.42 18.73
C GLN A 97 -1.56 1.73 19.41
N LEU A 98 -2.86 2.03 19.43
CA LEU A 98 -3.43 3.22 20.06
C LEU A 98 -3.27 3.14 21.58
N LYS A 99 -3.55 1.99 22.20
CA LYS A 99 -3.31 1.73 23.63
C LYS A 99 -1.83 1.89 23.99
N VAL A 100 -0.93 1.34 23.17
CA VAL A 100 0.53 1.50 23.38
C VAL A 100 0.94 2.97 23.28
N LYS A 101 0.41 3.72 22.31
CA LYS A 101 0.67 5.16 22.18
C LYS A 101 0.08 5.95 23.35
N ALA A 102 -1.17 5.65 23.74
CA ALA A 102 -1.88 6.28 24.85
C ALA A 102 -1.15 6.08 26.18
N ALA A 103 -0.71 4.85 26.47
CA ALA A 103 0.10 4.52 27.65
C ALA A 103 1.44 5.26 27.65
N LYS A 104 2.10 5.40 26.49
CA LYS A 104 3.32 6.22 26.37
C LYS A 104 3.08 7.72 26.58
N THR A 105 1.87 8.20 26.32
CA THR A 105 1.48 9.62 26.52
C THR A 105 0.79 9.88 27.85
N GLY A 106 0.68 8.89 28.74
CA GLY A 106 0.08 9.04 30.07
C GLY A 106 -1.45 9.17 30.06
N ILE A 107 -2.11 8.77 28.98
CA ILE A 107 -3.57 8.71 28.88
C ILE A 107 -3.98 7.31 29.31
N THR A 108 -4.65 7.21 30.47
CA THR A 108 -5.17 5.97 31.03
C THR A 108 -6.69 6.01 30.94
N ASP A 109 -7.32 4.96 30.43
CA ASP A 109 -8.77 4.76 30.53
C ASP A 109 -9.14 4.58 32.01
N GLU A 110 -10.05 5.41 32.53
CA GLU A 110 -10.74 5.22 33.83
C GLU A 110 -11.78 4.10 33.75
#